data_AF-A0A5N5I8U1-F1
#
_entry.id   AF-A0A5N5I8U1-F1
#
_cell.length_a   1.000
_cell.length_b   1.000
_cell.length_c   1.000
_cell.angle_alpha   90.00
_cell.angle_beta   90.00
_cell.angle_gamma   90.00
#
_symmetry.space_group_name_H-M   'P 1'
#
loop_
_entity.id
_entity.type
_entity.pdbx_description
1 polymer ?
#
loop_
_entity_poly.entity_id
_entity_poly.type
_entity_poly.pdbx_seq_one_letter_code
_entity_poly.pdbx_strand_id
1 'polypeptide(L)'
;MAVLRLLPSFQCFHCRTPQFPSFHLKLSIPNSSPILTRNCKPFLTEDTGMAVPEVDKKLLGELEAMGFPRPRATRALHYSGNASLEAAIDWIIDHNDDPDIDEMPLVTVDINIESPEPLYITEGMKLKAQELRNRARKKKGEEEKKLEREREKERIQSGKQLLETKRILEENERKRNIEFRQAEKEEEKRARERIRRKLEQDKLERRAKLGLPLEHPAPEKLSTPLASEQQIPIRVSSVAKSEHMRECLRSLKRNHQDDDSKVRRAFQTLLIYVGNVAKNPDEEKFRKIRLSNPLFLDRVGSLVGGIEFLELCGFERTEGEEFLYLPRDKVDMATLYSAASHLKNALTNPFFGLLQY
;
A
#
# COMPACT_ATOMS: atom_id res chain seq x y z
N MET A 1 7.32 -34.73 -53.85
CA MET A 1 7.06 -33.39 -54.39
C MET A 1 6.64 -32.45 -53.27
N ALA A 2 7.10 -31.21 -53.35
CA ALA A 2 6.67 -30.00 -52.63
C ALA A 2 7.08 -29.84 -51.15
N VAL A 3 8.03 -28.90 -50.98
CA VAL A 3 8.47 -28.19 -49.78
C VAL A 3 7.65 -26.88 -49.65
N LEU A 4 7.68 -26.24 -48.47
CA LEU A 4 7.42 -24.80 -48.13
C LEU A 4 6.18 -24.61 -47.23
N ARG A 5 6.06 -23.61 -46.33
CA ARG A 5 6.92 -22.76 -45.48
C ARG A 5 5.91 -21.77 -44.81
N LEU A 6 6.23 -21.29 -43.59
CA LEU A 6 5.83 -19.99 -42.99
C LEU A 6 4.39 -19.68 -42.49
N LEU A 7 4.29 -19.54 -41.14
CA LEU A 7 3.99 -18.31 -40.35
C LEU A 7 2.55 -17.67 -40.33
N PRO A 8 2.23 -16.83 -39.31
CA PRO A 8 1.06 -17.00 -38.44
C PRO A 8 -0.02 -15.91 -38.61
N SER A 9 -1.24 -16.22 -38.17
CA SER A 9 -2.35 -15.26 -38.09
C SER A 9 -2.76 -15.05 -36.62
N PHE A 10 -2.61 -13.81 -36.19
CA PHE A 10 -3.16 -13.23 -34.97
C PHE A 10 -4.66 -13.49 -34.85
N GLN A 11 -5.15 -13.93 -33.68
CA GLN A 11 -6.42 -13.42 -33.13
C GLN A 11 -6.52 -13.74 -31.63
N CYS A 12 -6.76 -12.68 -30.83
CA CYS A 12 -6.94 -12.72 -29.38
C CYS A 12 -8.07 -13.64 -28.91
N PHE A 13 -7.82 -14.36 -27.82
CA PHE A 13 -8.80 -15.15 -27.09
C PHE A 13 -9.32 -14.38 -25.86
N HIS A 14 -10.65 -14.23 -25.82
CA HIS A 14 -11.52 -14.34 -24.64
C HIS A 14 -11.54 -13.24 -23.55
N CYS A 15 -12.56 -12.38 -23.64
CA CYS A 15 -13.41 -12.06 -22.47
C CYS A 15 -14.85 -12.49 -22.78
N ARG A 16 -15.40 -13.34 -21.91
CA ARG A 16 -16.68 -14.03 -22.03
C ARG A 16 -17.63 -13.38 -21.02
N THR A 17 -18.64 -12.64 -21.47
CA THR A 17 -19.78 -12.23 -20.63
C THR A 17 -21.01 -13.02 -21.06
N PRO A 18 -21.76 -13.63 -20.13
CA PRO A 18 -22.97 -14.38 -20.49
C PRO A 18 -24.18 -13.47 -20.60
N GLN A 19 -25.10 -13.92 -21.46
CA GLN A 19 -26.30 -13.26 -21.93
C GLN A 19 -27.55 -13.87 -21.27
N PHE A 20 -28.62 -13.06 -21.19
CA PHE A 20 -30.07 -13.36 -21.33
C PHE A 20 -30.97 -13.03 -20.12
N PRO A 21 -32.29 -12.79 -20.29
CA PRO A 21 -33.02 -12.28 -21.47
C PRO A 21 -34.05 -11.17 -21.13
N SER A 22 -34.47 -10.41 -22.15
CA SER A 22 -35.67 -9.56 -22.14
C SER A 22 -36.94 -10.39 -22.29
N PHE A 23 -38.01 -10.01 -21.57
CA PHE A 23 -39.40 -10.37 -21.89
C PHE A 23 -40.25 -9.09 -22.02
N HIS A 24 -40.80 -8.93 -23.23
CA HIS A 24 -41.97 -8.13 -23.63
C HIS A 24 -43.25 -8.69 -22.93
N LEU A 25 -44.43 -8.07 -22.78
CA LEU A 25 -45.21 -7.10 -23.53
C LEU A 25 -46.49 -6.79 -22.69
N LYS A 26 -47.05 -5.57 -22.70
CA LYS A 26 -48.45 -5.27 -23.10
C LYS A 26 -48.90 -3.82 -22.80
N LEU A 27 -49.38 -3.19 -23.87
CA LEU A 27 -50.09 -1.91 -23.95
C LEU A 27 -51.35 -1.87 -23.09
N SER A 28 -51.71 -0.68 -22.59
CA SER A 28 -53.04 -0.07 -22.83
C SER A 28 -53.10 1.36 -22.30
N ILE A 29 -53.27 2.33 -23.20
CA ILE A 29 -53.69 3.71 -22.89
C ILE A 29 -55.06 3.87 -23.55
N PRO A 30 -56.08 4.31 -22.81
CA PRO A 30 -57.17 5.06 -23.40
C PRO A 30 -57.33 6.44 -22.76
N ASN A 31 -57.57 7.40 -23.66
CA ASN A 31 -57.99 8.78 -23.43
C ASN A 31 -59.23 8.91 -22.54
N SER A 32 -59.31 10.02 -21.80
CA SER A 32 -60.56 10.76 -21.53
C SER A 32 -60.25 12.12 -20.87
N SER A 33 -60.17 13.17 -21.68
CA SER A 33 -60.56 14.54 -21.30
C SER A 33 -62.10 14.60 -21.22
N PRO A 34 -62.83 15.59 -20.61
CA PRO A 34 -62.54 17.03 -20.83
C PRO A 34 -63.09 18.06 -19.78
N ILE A 35 -62.71 19.36 -19.94
CA ILE A 35 -63.37 20.66 -19.56
C ILE A 35 -63.92 20.84 -18.11
N LEU A 36 -63.73 21.97 -17.41
CA LEU A 36 -64.12 23.32 -17.80
C LEU A 36 -63.45 24.41 -16.95
N THR A 37 -63.25 25.50 -17.64
CA THR A 37 -62.70 26.83 -17.31
C THR A 37 -63.16 27.45 -15.99
N ARG A 38 -62.27 28.26 -15.39
CA ARG A 38 -62.69 29.53 -14.77
C ARG A 38 -61.63 30.62 -14.99
N ASN A 39 -62.11 31.66 -15.66
CA ASN A 39 -61.47 32.93 -15.95
C ASN A 39 -60.73 33.54 -14.75
N CYS A 40 -59.56 34.12 -15.01
CA CYS A 40 -59.21 35.43 -14.45
C CYS A 40 -58.63 36.31 -15.56
N LYS A 41 -59.18 37.52 -15.63
CA LYS A 41 -58.94 38.60 -16.59
C LYS A 41 -57.54 39.22 -16.42
N PRO A 42 -57.07 39.98 -17.42
CA PRO A 42 -55.70 40.45 -17.54
C PRO A 42 -55.42 41.55 -16.51
N PHE A 43 -54.35 41.41 -15.73
CA PHE A 43 -53.85 42.49 -14.89
C PHE A 43 -52.71 43.20 -15.63
N LEU A 44 -53.14 44.30 -16.26
CA LEU A 44 -52.44 45.51 -16.70
C LEU A 44 -50.92 45.52 -16.53
N THR A 45 -50.27 45.72 -17.67
CA THR A 45 -48.96 46.35 -17.83
C THR A 45 -48.93 47.64 -17.02
N GLU A 46 -48.18 47.65 -15.93
CA GLU A 46 -47.69 48.88 -15.31
C GLU A 46 -46.32 49.19 -15.93
N ASP A 47 -46.23 50.33 -16.61
CA ASP A 47 -44.99 50.96 -17.07
C ASP A 47 -44.05 51.15 -15.88
N THR A 48 -43.26 50.12 -15.59
CA THR A 48 -42.14 50.19 -14.66
C THR A 48 -40.97 50.74 -15.44
N GLY A 49 -40.65 52.00 -15.17
CA GLY A 49 -39.47 52.66 -15.74
C GLY A 49 -38.22 51.85 -15.46
N MET A 50 -37.71 51.19 -16.49
CA MET A 50 -36.50 50.36 -16.47
C MET A 50 -35.27 51.28 -16.36
N ALA A 51 -34.83 51.57 -15.13
CA ALA A 51 -33.66 52.40 -14.89
C ALA A 51 -32.40 51.56 -14.72
N VAL A 52 -31.37 51.89 -15.50
CA VAL A 52 -30.03 51.29 -15.49
C VAL A 52 -29.33 51.59 -14.15
N PRO A 53 -28.57 50.64 -13.55
CA PRO A 53 -27.79 50.89 -12.34
C PRO A 53 -26.89 52.13 -12.48
N GLU A 54 -26.83 52.95 -11.43
CA GLU A 54 -26.01 54.17 -11.44
C GLU A 54 -24.53 53.79 -11.28
N VAL A 55 -23.82 53.81 -12.41
CA VAL A 55 -22.42 53.42 -12.57
C VAL A 55 -21.61 54.60 -13.08
N ASP A 56 -20.35 54.70 -12.67
CA ASP A 56 -19.46 55.79 -13.07
C ASP A 56 -19.24 55.81 -14.59
N LYS A 57 -19.77 56.86 -15.25
CA LYS A 57 -19.79 56.99 -16.72
C LYS A 57 -18.40 57.03 -17.36
N LYS A 58 -17.37 57.45 -16.61
CA LYS A 58 -15.97 57.48 -17.07
C LYS A 58 -15.38 56.07 -17.18
N LEU A 59 -15.48 55.29 -16.09
CA LEU A 59 -15.01 53.91 -16.06
C LEU A 59 -15.80 53.02 -17.03
N LEU A 60 -17.11 53.26 -17.15
CA LEU A 60 -17.94 52.58 -18.14
C LEU A 60 -17.47 52.86 -19.58
N GLY A 61 -17.13 54.12 -19.90
CA GLY A 61 -16.62 54.49 -21.22
C GLY A 61 -15.24 53.90 -21.53
N GLU A 62 -14.38 53.74 -20.52
CA GLU A 62 -13.08 53.08 -20.65
C GLU A 62 -13.22 51.58 -20.90
N LEU A 63 -14.13 50.90 -20.20
CA LEU A 63 -14.47 49.49 -20.45
C LEU A 63 -15.10 49.28 -21.84
N GLU A 64 -15.98 50.19 -22.27
CA GLU A 64 -16.55 50.18 -23.63
C GLU A 64 -15.45 50.40 -24.69
N ALA A 65 -14.48 51.30 -24.43
CA ALA A 65 -13.35 51.55 -25.33
C ALA A 65 -12.40 50.34 -25.45
N MET A 66 -12.30 49.50 -24.40
CA MET A 66 -11.58 48.22 -24.43
C MET A 66 -12.36 47.09 -25.12
N GLY A 67 -13.61 47.33 -25.51
CA GLY A 67 -14.43 46.39 -26.28
C GLY A 67 -15.35 45.51 -25.44
N PHE A 68 -15.55 45.80 -24.15
CA PHE A 68 -16.53 45.08 -23.34
C PHE A 68 -17.95 45.57 -23.61
N PRO A 69 -18.96 44.68 -23.76
CA PRO A 69 -20.35 45.08 -23.90
C PRO A 69 -20.83 45.90 -22.70
N ARG A 70 -21.60 46.96 -22.97
CA ARG A 70 -22.16 47.85 -21.94
C ARG A 70 -22.88 47.13 -20.79
N PRO A 71 -23.71 46.09 -21.02
CA PRO A 71 -24.37 45.35 -19.92
C PRO A 71 -23.37 44.66 -19.00
N ARG A 72 -22.35 44.01 -19.58
CA ARG A 72 -21.27 43.34 -18.86
C ARG A 72 -20.43 44.31 -18.05
N ALA A 73 -20.05 45.44 -18.65
CA ALA A 73 -19.31 46.50 -17.97
C ALA A 73 -20.11 47.13 -16.82
N THR A 74 -21.42 47.34 -17.01
CA THR A 74 -22.33 47.87 -15.97
C THR A 74 -22.45 46.90 -14.81
N ARG A 75 -22.60 45.60 -15.09
CA ARG A 75 -22.68 44.54 -14.08
C ARG A 75 -21.36 44.42 -13.30
N ALA A 76 -20.23 44.43 -14.00
CA ALA A 76 -18.91 44.40 -13.40
C ALA A 76 -18.63 45.60 -12.49
N LEU A 77 -18.98 46.81 -12.94
CA LEU A 77 -18.83 48.02 -12.14
C LEU A 77 -19.77 48.04 -10.93
N HIS A 78 -20.98 47.50 -11.08
CA HIS A 78 -21.93 47.35 -9.97
C HIS A 78 -21.41 46.38 -8.90
N TYR A 79 -20.90 45.20 -9.28
CA TYR A 79 -20.38 44.21 -8.31
C TYR A 79 -19.00 44.53 -7.76
N SER A 80 -18.15 45.23 -8.53
CA SER A 80 -16.88 45.77 -8.04
C SER A 80 -17.06 47.05 -7.21
N GLY A 81 -18.28 47.60 -7.13
CA GLY A 81 -18.60 48.78 -6.33
C GLY A 81 -18.00 50.08 -6.85
N ASN A 82 -17.80 50.21 -8.18
CA ASN A 82 -17.15 51.35 -8.84
C ASN A 82 -15.74 51.68 -8.28
N ALA A 83 -15.00 50.69 -7.75
CA ALA A 83 -13.74 50.94 -7.03
C ALA A 83 -12.57 51.37 -7.94
N SER A 84 -12.37 50.69 -9.08
CA SER A 84 -11.38 51.06 -10.11
C SER A 84 -11.68 50.33 -11.43
N LEU A 85 -10.99 50.72 -12.52
CA LEU A 85 -11.12 50.07 -13.82
C LEU A 85 -10.67 48.60 -13.75
N GLU A 86 -9.53 48.35 -13.12
CA GLU A 86 -8.91 47.04 -12.99
C GLU A 86 -9.78 46.08 -12.18
N ALA A 87 -10.41 46.55 -11.10
CA ALA A 87 -11.32 45.74 -10.29
C ALA A 87 -12.56 45.27 -11.08
N ALA A 88 -13.04 46.09 -12.02
CA ALA A 88 -14.12 45.70 -12.92
C ALA A 88 -13.64 44.69 -13.97
N ILE A 89 -12.42 44.83 -14.50
CA ILE A 89 -11.82 43.86 -15.43
C ILE A 89 -11.62 42.50 -14.74
N ASP A 90 -11.07 42.48 -13.52
CA ASP A 90 -10.85 41.25 -12.75
C ASP A 90 -12.17 40.51 -12.52
N TRP A 91 -13.24 41.23 -12.18
CA TRP A 91 -14.57 40.63 -12.04
C TRP A 91 -15.09 40.04 -13.36
N ILE A 92 -14.88 40.73 -14.49
CA ILE A 92 -15.27 40.22 -15.82
C ILE A 92 -14.51 38.94 -16.15
N ILE A 93 -13.22 38.86 -15.84
CA ILE A 93 -12.39 37.68 -16.10
C ILE A 93 -12.90 36.49 -15.29
N ASP A 94 -13.14 36.69 -13.99
CA ASP A 94 -13.58 35.62 -13.09
C ASP A 94 -14.97 35.07 -13.44
N HIS A 95 -15.81 35.86 -14.10
CA HIS A 95 -17.18 35.50 -14.43
C HIS A 95 -17.40 35.25 -15.92
N ASN A 96 -16.39 35.37 -16.81
CA ASN A 96 -16.56 35.37 -18.29
C ASN A 96 -17.29 34.15 -18.89
N ASP A 97 -17.35 33.02 -18.19
CA ASP A 97 -17.97 31.77 -18.66
C ASP A 97 -19.46 31.62 -18.25
N ASP A 98 -20.00 32.56 -17.49
CA ASP A 98 -21.41 32.57 -17.09
C ASP A 98 -22.33 32.94 -18.30
N PRO A 99 -23.34 32.12 -18.63
CA PRO A 99 -24.20 32.32 -19.80
C PRO A 99 -25.13 33.56 -19.69
N ASP A 100 -25.24 34.16 -18.51
CA ASP A 100 -26.12 35.29 -18.18
C ASP A 100 -25.38 36.62 -17.98
N ILE A 101 -24.06 36.69 -18.22
CA ILE A 101 -23.25 37.91 -18.00
C ILE A 101 -23.71 39.09 -18.84
N ASP A 102 -24.09 38.83 -20.08
CA ASP A 102 -24.51 39.86 -21.03
C ASP A 102 -25.99 40.24 -20.85
N GLU A 103 -26.71 39.56 -19.95
CA GLU A 103 -28.05 39.97 -19.54
C GLU A 103 -27.94 41.15 -18.55
N MET A 104 -28.63 42.25 -18.89
CA MET A 104 -28.69 43.44 -18.06
C MET A 104 -29.26 43.07 -16.68
N PRO A 105 -28.52 43.29 -15.57
CA PRO A 105 -28.99 42.90 -14.25
C PRO A 105 -30.24 43.69 -13.86
N LEU A 106 -31.33 42.97 -13.59
CA LEU A 106 -32.55 43.52 -13.02
C LEU A 106 -32.36 43.67 -11.51
N VAL A 107 -32.03 44.87 -11.05
CA VAL A 107 -32.01 45.19 -9.62
C VAL A 107 -33.27 45.98 -9.28
N THR A 108 -34.04 45.45 -8.34
CA THR A 108 -35.17 46.15 -7.72
C THR A 108 -34.65 47.40 -7.03
N VAL A 109 -35.00 48.57 -7.57
CA VAL A 109 -34.85 49.84 -6.85
C VAL A 109 -35.77 49.78 -5.64
N ASP A 110 -35.24 50.03 -4.43
CA ASP A 110 -36.05 50.33 -3.26
C ASP A 110 -36.84 51.61 -3.55
N ILE A 111 -38.04 51.45 -4.10
CA ILE A 111 -39.02 52.53 -4.15
C ILE A 111 -39.49 52.72 -2.71
N ASN A 112 -39.13 53.85 -2.11
CA ASN A 112 -39.68 54.30 -0.84
C ASN A 112 -41.15 54.68 -1.09
N ILE A 113 -42.03 53.69 -1.20
CA ILE A 113 -43.47 53.86 -1.29
C ILE A 113 -43.97 54.16 0.12
N GLU A 114 -44.17 55.43 0.41
CA GLU A 114 -44.94 55.89 1.56
C GLU A 114 -46.41 55.47 1.33
N SER A 115 -46.72 54.24 1.72
CA SER A 115 -48.07 53.69 1.75
C SER A 115 -48.66 53.94 3.14
N PRO A 116 -49.74 54.74 3.25
CA PRO A 116 -50.40 54.96 4.52
C PRO A 116 -51.25 53.74 4.89
N GLU A 117 -51.11 53.34 6.16
CA GLU A 117 -51.87 52.34 6.93
C GLU A 117 -51.33 50.88 6.98
N PRO A 118 -50.57 50.53 8.04
CA PRO A 118 -50.29 49.14 8.37
C PRO A 118 -51.56 48.45 8.86
N LEU A 119 -52.05 47.47 8.10
CA LEU A 119 -53.03 46.51 8.61
C LEU A 119 -52.55 45.94 9.95
N TYR A 120 -53.40 46.04 10.96
CA TYR A 120 -53.14 45.63 12.33
C TYR A 120 -52.80 44.12 12.38
N ILE A 121 -51.52 43.77 12.23
CA ILE A 121 -51.03 42.43 12.48
C ILE A 121 -51.25 42.19 13.98
N THR A 122 -52.31 41.45 14.31
CA THR A 122 -52.62 41.11 15.71
C THR A 122 -51.37 40.53 16.38
N GLU A 123 -51.11 40.92 17.62
CA GLU A 123 -49.93 40.47 18.37
C GLU A 123 -49.84 38.93 18.40
N GLY A 124 -51.00 38.25 18.40
CA GLY A 124 -51.10 36.81 18.27
C GLY A 124 -50.56 36.22 16.94
N MET A 125 -50.68 36.91 15.81
CA MET A 125 -50.09 36.47 14.54
C MET A 125 -48.57 36.65 14.53
N LYS A 126 -48.04 37.72 15.13
CA LYS A 126 -46.59 37.93 15.30
C LYS A 126 -45.97 36.87 16.19
N LEU A 127 -46.60 36.55 17.31
CA LEU A 127 -46.16 35.50 18.24
C LEU A 127 -46.16 34.12 17.57
N LYS A 128 -47.22 33.75 16.83
CA LYS A 128 -47.26 32.48 16.08
C LYS A 128 -46.19 32.42 14.99
N ALA A 129 -45.95 33.51 14.26
CA ALA A 129 -44.89 33.57 13.26
C ALA A 129 -43.48 33.45 13.88
N GLN A 130 -43.26 34.09 15.03
CA GLN A 130 -42.01 33.99 15.78
C GLN A 130 -41.79 32.59 16.38
N GLU A 131 -42.84 31.95 16.87
CA GLU A 131 -42.79 30.56 17.37
C GLU A 131 -42.44 29.57 16.25
N LEU A 132 -43.06 29.70 15.07
CA LEU A 132 -42.74 28.88 13.90
C LEU A 132 -41.27 29.06 13.47
N ARG A 133 -40.77 30.29 13.47
CA ARG A 133 -39.35 30.59 13.17
C ARG A 133 -38.40 29.99 14.21
N ASN A 134 -38.72 30.10 15.50
CA ASN A 134 -37.93 29.51 16.57
C ASN A 134 -37.94 27.98 16.51
N ARG A 135 -39.09 27.37 16.19
CA ARG A 135 -39.21 25.92 15.97
C ARG A 135 -38.41 25.45 14.76
N ALA A 136 -38.39 26.21 13.67
CA ALA A 136 -37.57 25.93 12.49
C ALA A 136 -36.06 26.03 12.81
N ARG A 137 -35.62 27.06 13.54
CA ARG A 137 -34.22 27.21 13.99
C ARG A 137 -33.79 26.06 14.90
N LYS A 138 -34.66 25.65 15.84
CA LYS A 138 -34.40 24.52 16.73
C LYS A 138 -34.28 23.19 15.96
N LYS A 139 -35.19 22.94 15.00
CA LYS A 139 -35.13 21.75 14.13
C LYS A 139 -33.85 21.74 13.29
N LYS A 140 -33.49 22.85 12.64
CA LYS A 140 -32.26 22.97 11.85
C LYS A 140 -31.01 22.70 12.71
N GLY A 141 -30.95 23.25 13.93
CA GLY A 141 -29.85 22.99 14.85
C GLY A 141 -29.79 21.55 15.36
N GLU A 142 -30.94 20.87 15.52
CA GLU A 142 -30.98 19.45 15.89
C GLU A 142 -30.55 18.54 14.72
N GLU A 143 -30.94 18.87 13.49
CA GLU A 143 -30.53 18.17 12.26
C GLU A 143 -29.03 18.34 12.00
N GLU A 144 -28.49 19.55 12.16
CA GLU A 144 -27.06 19.83 12.03
C GLU A 144 -26.22 19.03 13.04
N LYS A 145 -26.66 18.97 14.31
CA LYS A 145 -26.02 18.13 15.34
C LYS A 145 -26.12 16.63 15.04
N LYS A 146 -27.18 16.17 14.36
CA LYS A 146 -27.29 14.76 13.94
C LYS A 146 -26.30 14.47 12.81
N LEU A 147 -26.24 15.33 11.80
CA LEU A 147 -25.30 15.22 10.68
C LEU A 147 -23.85 15.26 11.16
N GLU A 148 -23.53 16.11 12.13
CA GLU A 148 -22.19 16.16 12.72
C GLU A 148 -21.82 14.85 13.44
N ARG A 149 -22.76 14.27 14.20
CA ARG A 149 -22.55 12.94 14.82
C ARG A 149 -22.41 11.83 13.78
N GLU A 150 -23.09 11.92 12.65
CA GLU A 150 -22.98 10.95 11.55
C GLU A 150 -21.60 11.04 10.88
N ARG A 151 -21.14 12.25 10.54
CA ARG A 151 -19.79 12.47 10.01
C ARG A 151 -18.70 11.95 10.95
N GLU A 152 -18.84 12.21 12.25
CA GLU A 152 -17.87 11.72 13.24
C GLU A 152 -17.91 10.19 13.37
N LYS A 153 -19.08 9.56 13.27
CA LYS A 153 -19.20 8.09 13.21
C LYS A 153 -18.54 7.53 11.95
N GLU A 154 -18.72 8.16 10.79
CA GLU A 154 -18.09 7.73 9.53
C GLU A 154 -16.56 7.83 9.59
N ARG A 155 -16.02 8.87 10.21
CA ARG A 155 -14.57 8.99 10.47
C ARG A 155 -14.05 7.83 11.34
N ILE A 156 -14.78 7.46 12.38
CA ILE A 156 -14.41 6.35 13.26
C ILE A 156 -14.57 5.00 12.53
N GLN A 157 -15.66 4.83 11.77
CA GLN A 157 -15.93 3.62 11.00
C GLN A 157 -14.90 3.39 9.92
N SER A 158 -14.53 4.43 9.16
CA SER A 158 -13.47 4.34 8.14
C SER A 158 -12.12 3.97 8.76
N GLY A 159 -11.76 4.55 9.91
CA GLY A 159 -10.57 4.13 10.66
C GLY A 159 -10.61 2.66 11.09
N LYS A 160 -11.76 2.19 11.60
CA LYS A 160 -11.95 0.79 12.00
C LYS A 160 -11.90 -0.16 10.81
N GLN A 161 -12.51 0.21 9.68
CA GLN A 161 -12.48 -0.57 8.44
C GLN A 161 -11.06 -0.69 7.90
N LEU A 162 -10.28 0.39 7.91
CA LEU A 162 -8.87 0.36 7.49
C LEU A 162 -8.04 -0.62 8.34
N LEU A 163 -8.21 -0.58 9.67
CA LEU A 163 -7.55 -1.52 10.59
C LEU A 163 -7.98 -2.97 10.33
N GLU A 164 -9.25 -3.21 10.06
CA GLU A 164 -9.78 -4.54 9.77
C GLU A 164 -9.26 -5.08 8.44
N THR A 165 -9.29 -4.27 7.37
CA THR A 165 -8.71 -4.62 6.08
C THR A 165 -7.22 -4.97 6.21
N LYS A 166 -6.46 -4.21 7.02
CA LYS A 166 -5.05 -4.51 7.29
C LYS A 166 -4.86 -5.87 7.98
N ARG A 167 -5.68 -6.18 9.00
CA ARG A 167 -5.62 -7.47 9.71
C ARG A 167 -5.91 -8.64 8.77
N ILE A 168 -6.92 -8.52 7.91
CA ILE A 168 -7.30 -9.55 6.94
C ILE A 168 -6.15 -9.80 5.95
N LEU A 169 -5.49 -8.75 5.45
CA LEU A 169 -4.35 -8.91 4.54
C LEU A 169 -3.16 -9.61 5.21
N GLU A 170 -2.82 -9.23 6.45
CA GLU A 170 -1.76 -9.88 7.22
C GLU A 170 -2.07 -11.36 7.52
N GLU A 171 -3.32 -11.69 7.85
CA GLU A 171 -3.74 -13.07 8.09
C GLU A 171 -3.70 -13.91 6.82
N ASN A 172 -4.17 -13.36 5.69
CA ASN A 172 -4.07 -14.02 4.39
C ASN A 172 -2.62 -14.25 3.97
N GLU A 173 -1.71 -13.32 4.27
CA GLU A 173 -0.28 -13.50 4.03
C GLU A 173 0.31 -14.61 4.91
N ARG A 174 0.00 -14.63 6.22
CA ARG A 174 0.44 -15.69 7.13
C ARG A 174 -0.07 -17.06 6.68
N LYS A 175 -1.33 -17.14 6.27
CA LYS A 175 -1.95 -18.36 5.77
C LYS A 175 -1.22 -18.87 4.52
N ARG A 176 -0.97 -18.00 3.53
CA ARG A 176 -0.18 -18.35 2.33
C ARG A 176 1.23 -18.85 2.68
N ASN A 177 1.90 -18.22 3.63
CA ASN A 177 3.23 -18.63 4.07
C ASN A 177 3.23 -20.02 4.76
N ILE A 178 2.22 -20.29 5.59
CA ILE A 178 2.08 -21.60 6.25
C ILE A 178 1.78 -22.69 5.23
N GLU A 179 0.83 -22.44 4.33
CA GLU A 179 0.46 -23.36 3.25
C GLU A 179 1.65 -23.66 2.34
N PHE A 180 2.44 -22.64 1.97
CA PHE A 180 3.67 -22.81 1.20
C PHE A 180 4.68 -23.75 1.90
N ARG A 181 4.93 -23.53 3.19
CA ARG A 181 5.84 -24.39 3.98
C ARG A 181 5.31 -25.81 4.17
N GLN A 182 4.00 -25.99 4.25
CA GLN A 182 3.38 -27.31 4.33
C GLN A 182 3.47 -28.04 2.99
N ALA A 183 3.20 -27.35 1.87
CA ALA A 183 3.32 -27.89 0.53
C ALA A 183 4.77 -28.31 0.22
N GLU A 184 5.77 -27.49 0.56
CA GLU A 184 7.18 -27.82 0.40
C GLU A 184 7.57 -29.09 1.18
N LYS A 185 7.14 -29.18 2.46
CA LYS A 185 7.36 -30.39 3.28
C LYS A 185 6.66 -31.63 2.73
N GLU A 186 5.46 -31.46 2.19
CA GLU A 186 4.71 -32.57 1.60
C GLU A 186 5.36 -33.05 0.29
N GLU A 187 5.82 -32.13 -0.54
CA GLU A 187 6.55 -32.44 -1.76
C GLU A 187 7.87 -33.15 -1.45
N GLU A 188 8.61 -32.69 -0.44
CA GLU A 188 9.82 -33.37 0.03
C GLU A 188 9.52 -34.80 0.52
N LYS A 189 8.43 -34.99 1.28
CA LYS A 189 7.98 -36.33 1.73
C LYS A 189 7.64 -37.23 0.54
N ARG A 190 6.88 -36.71 -0.43
CA ARG A 190 6.55 -37.45 -1.66
C ARG A 190 7.81 -37.82 -2.46
N ALA A 191 8.77 -36.91 -2.58
CA ALA A 191 10.04 -37.17 -3.25
C ALA A 191 10.87 -38.24 -2.52
N ARG A 192 10.97 -38.15 -1.18
CA ARG A 192 11.62 -39.17 -0.35
C ARG A 192 10.94 -40.54 -0.49
N GLU A 193 9.62 -40.58 -0.55
CA GLU A 193 8.88 -41.84 -0.75
C GLU A 193 9.13 -42.43 -2.15
N ARG A 194 9.17 -41.61 -3.21
CA ARG A 194 9.54 -42.06 -4.56
C ARG A 194 10.94 -42.68 -4.58
N ILE A 195 11.92 -42.07 -3.91
CA ILE A 195 13.29 -42.62 -3.80
C ILE A 195 13.28 -43.94 -3.04
N ARG A 196 12.54 -44.02 -1.93
CA ARG A 196 12.40 -45.26 -1.15
C ARG A 196 11.83 -46.40 -2.00
N ARG A 197 10.76 -46.16 -2.76
CA ARG A 197 10.17 -47.17 -3.66
C ARG A 197 11.15 -47.62 -4.75
N LYS A 198 11.92 -46.70 -5.34
CA LYS A 198 12.95 -47.04 -6.32
C LYS A 198 14.07 -47.91 -5.72
N LEU A 199 14.50 -47.61 -4.50
CA LEU A 199 15.49 -48.42 -3.79
C LEU A 199 14.96 -49.81 -3.46
N GLU A 200 13.69 -49.93 -3.09
CA GLU A 200 13.04 -51.21 -2.84
C GLU A 200 12.92 -52.05 -4.10
N GLN A 201 12.56 -51.43 -5.24
CA GLN A 201 12.55 -52.08 -6.55
C GLN A 201 13.95 -52.54 -6.98
N ASP A 202 14.97 -51.68 -6.94
CA ASP A 202 16.35 -52.06 -7.26
C ASP A 202 16.86 -53.17 -6.31
N LYS A 203 16.48 -53.14 -5.03
CA LYS A 203 16.79 -54.20 -4.08
C LYS A 203 16.12 -55.53 -4.45
N LEU A 204 14.86 -55.51 -4.87
CA LEU A 204 14.14 -56.70 -5.33
C LEU A 204 14.71 -57.22 -6.66
N GLU A 205 15.03 -56.34 -7.61
CA GLU A 205 15.64 -56.70 -8.90
C GLU A 205 17.03 -57.32 -8.72
N ARG A 206 17.89 -56.74 -7.87
CA ARG A 206 19.19 -57.33 -7.53
C ARG A 206 19.03 -58.68 -6.83
N ARG A 207 18.08 -58.80 -5.90
CA ARG A 207 17.80 -60.06 -5.20
C ARG A 207 17.26 -61.14 -6.14
N ALA A 208 16.40 -60.78 -7.10
CA ALA A 208 15.90 -61.67 -8.14
C ALA A 208 17.00 -62.10 -9.11
N LYS A 209 17.88 -61.17 -9.51
CA LYS A 209 19.03 -61.43 -10.38
C LYS A 209 20.09 -62.31 -9.72
N LEU A 210 20.20 -62.27 -8.38
CA LEU A 210 21.05 -63.14 -7.58
C LEU A 210 20.38 -64.49 -7.21
N GLY A 211 19.13 -64.73 -7.62
CA GLY A 211 18.49 -66.05 -7.57
C GLY A 211 18.06 -66.56 -6.19
N LEU A 212 17.72 -65.68 -5.23
CA LEU A 212 17.34 -66.10 -3.87
C LEU A 212 15.80 -66.09 -3.63
N PRO A 213 15.16 -67.21 -3.20
CA PRO A 213 13.71 -67.29 -2.96
C PRO A 213 13.18 -66.40 -1.80
N LEU A 214 11.86 -66.14 -1.84
CA LEU A 214 11.09 -65.43 -0.80
C LEU A 214 10.79 -66.37 0.38
N GLU A 215 11.24 -66.01 1.58
CA GLU A 215 10.83 -66.63 2.84
C GLU A 215 10.78 -65.57 3.97
N HIS A 216 9.90 -65.84 4.92
CA HIS A 216 9.34 -64.96 5.95
C HIS A 216 10.34 -64.63 7.09
N PRO A 217 10.03 -63.69 8.02
CA PRO A 217 11.03 -63.06 8.87
C PRO A 217 11.35 -63.91 10.10
N ALA A 218 12.62 -64.28 10.28
CA ALA A 218 13.16 -64.61 11.58
C ALA A 218 14.68 -64.34 11.63
N PRO A 219 15.22 -64.02 12.82
CA PRO A 219 16.45 -63.28 13.00
C PRO A 219 17.64 -64.21 13.20
N GLU A 220 18.82 -63.87 12.68
CA GLU A 220 20.06 -64.26 13.35
C GLU A 220 21.28 -63.46 12.88
N LYS A 221 22.10 -63.15 13.89
CA LYS A 221 23.41 -62.50 13.83
C LYS A 221 24.42 -63.44 13.17
N LEU A 222 25.44 -62.88 12.53
CA LEU A 222 26.86 -63.28 12.65
C LEU A 222 27.75 -62.32 11.85
N SER A 223 29.03 -62.33 12.21
CA SER A 223 29.96 -61.22 12.30
C SER A 223 30.97 -61.14 11.12
N THR A 224 31.34 -59.90 10.73
CA THR A 224 32.68 -59.35 10.30
C THR A 224 33.57 -60.06 9.25
N PRO A 225 34.59 -59.42 8.59
CA PRO A 225 35.08 -58.02 8.64
C PRO A 225 35.39 -57.37 7.25
N LEU A 226 35.84 -56.10 7.29
CA LEU A 226 36.58 -55.34 6.26
C LEU A 226 35.84 -54.91 4.97
N ALA A 227 35.35 -53.67 4.99
CA ALA A 227 35.44 -52.76 3.85
C ALA A 227 35.74 -51.35 4.38
N SER A 228 36.82 -50.78 3.88
CA SER A 228 37.45 -49.52 4.26
C SER A 228 36.49 -48.39 4.65
N GLU A 229 36.55 -48.00 5.93
CA GLU A 229 36.26 -46.63 6.34
C GLU A 229 37.27 -45.70 5.67
N GLN A 230 36.90 -45.16 4.51
CA GLN A 230 37.44 -43.87 4.08
C GLN A 230 36.73 -42.82 4.91
N GLN A 231 37.29 -42.54 6.10
CA GLN A 231 36.90 -41.39 6.89
C GLN A 231 37.20 -40.13 6.08
N ILE A 232 36.14 -39.49 5.60
CA ILE A 232 36.15 -38.19 4.96
C ILE A 232 36.58 -37.15 6.01
N PRO A 233 37.77 -36.54 5.94
CA PRO A 233 38.25 -35.58 6.95
C PRO A 233 37.49 -34.24 6.93
N ILE A 234 36.62 -34.03 5.93
CA ILE A 234 35.96 -32.76 5.62
C ILE A 234 34.78 -32.47 6.57
N ARG A 235 34.13 -33.51 7.13
CA ARG A 235 32.90 -33.33 7.93
C ARG A 235 33.15 -32.89 9.37
N VAL A 236 34.33 -33.20 9.94
CA VAL A 236 34.64 -32.88 11.34
C VAL A 236 35.06 -31.41 11.51
N SER A 237 35.79 -30.86 10.54
CA SER A 237 36.25 -29.47 10.58
C SER A 237 35.12 -28.45 10.36
N SER A 238 34.12 -28.75 9.51
CA SER A 238 32.99 -27.83 9.29
C SER A 238 32.06 -27.77 10.51
N VAL A 239 31.86 -28.89 11.21
CA VAL A 239 31.11 -28.93 12.47
C VAL A 239 31.84 -28.13 13.54
N ALA A 240 33.16 -28.30 13.68
CA ALA A 240 33.96 -27.49 14.60
C ALA A 240 33.83 -25.99 14.29
N LYS A 241 33.99 -25.56 13.03
CA LYS A 241 33.81 -24.14 12.63
C LYS A 241 32.42 -23.62 12.98
N SER A 242 31.36 -24.41 12.76
CA SER A 242 29.99 -23.99 13.10
C SER A 242 29.79 -23.77 14.60
N GLU A 243 30.42 -24.58 15.44
CA GLU A 243 30.38 -24.42 16.90
C GLU A 243 31.16 -23.19 17.36
N HIS A 244 32.32 -22.93 16.75
CA HIS A 244 33.10 -21.71 17.02
C HIS A 244 32.31 -20.45 16.62
N MET A 245 31.62 -20.46 15.47
CA MET A 245 30.75 -19.35 15.06
C MET A 245 29.64 -19.11 16.10
N ARG A 246 29.01 -20.18 16.60
CA ARG A 246 27.99 -20.07 17.65
C ARG A 246 28.57 -19.54 18.96
N GLU A 247 29.81 -19.89 19.29
CA GLU A 247 30.48 -19.39 20.50
C GLU A 247 30.86 -17.91 20.37
N CYS A 248 31.36 -17.45 19.23
CA CYS A 248 31.64 -16.02 19.00
C CYS A 248 30.37 -15.19 19.18
N LEU A 249 29.24 -15.63 18.60
CA LEU A 249 27.96 -14.93 18.75
C LEU A 249 27.43 -14.97 20.20
N ARG A 250 27.65 -16.07 20.92
CA ARG A 250 27.29 -16.19 22.34
C ARG A 250 28.14 -15.28 23.22
N SER A 251 29.45 -15.26 23.00
CA SER A 251 30.39 -14.39 23.72
C SER A 251 30.06 -12.92 23.47
N LEU A 252 29.79 -12.53 22.22
CA LEU A 252 29.33 -11.18 21.87
C LEU A 252 28.06 -10.81 22.65
N LYS A 253 27.07 -11.72 22.72
CA LYS A 253 25.84 -11.51 23.49
C LYS A 253 26.10 -11.39 24.99
N ARG A 254 26.96 -12.24 25.56
CA ARG A 254 27.28 -12.28 27.00
C ARG A 254 28.04 -11.05 27.48
N ASN A 255 28.92 -10.49 26.64
CA ASN A 255 29.69 -9.29 26.98
C ASN A 255 28.85 -8.00 26.90
N HIS A 256 27.70 -8.04 26.24
CA HIS A 256 26.80 -6.90 26.04
C HIS A 256 25.36 -7.25 26.44
N GLN A 257 25.17 -7.95 27.57
CA GLN A 257 23.85 -8.37 28.05
C GLN A 257 22.92 -7.20 28.34
N ASP A 258 23.48 -6.08 28.82
CA ASP A 258 22.72 -4.89 29.19
C ASP A 258 22.29 -4.03 27.99
N ASP A 259 22.90 -4.24 26.81
CA ASP A 259 22.60 -3.49 25.59
C ASP A 259 22.23 -4.42 24.43
N ASP A 260 21.03 -5.01 24.55
CA ASP A 260 20.43 -5.86 23.50
C ASP A 260 20.36 -5.15 22.15
N SER A 261 20.13 -3.84 22.16
CA SER A 261 20.07 -3.02 20.94
C SER A 261 21.42 -2.96 20.23
N LYS A 262 22.53 -2.86 20.95
CA LYS A 262 23.88 -2.91 20.38
C LYS A 262 24.19 -4.29 19.81
N VAL A 263 23.85 -5.36 20.54
CA VAL A 263 24.02 -6.74 20.05
C VAL A 263 23.22 -7.01 18.78
N ARG A 264 21.97 -6.56 18.73
CA ARG A 264 21.11 -6.72 17.56
C ARG A 264 21.67 -5.97 16.35
N ARG A 265 22.17 -4.74 16.54
CA ARG A 265 22.84 -3.95 15.49
C ARG A 265 24.11 -4.64 14.98
N ALA A 266 24.89 -5.27 15.87
CA ALA A 266 26.06 -6.04 15.52
C ALA A 266 25.72 -7.24 14.62
N PHE A 267 24.76 -8.07 15.04
CA PHE A 267 24.32 -9.24 14.27
C PHE A 267 23.73 -8.86 12.92
N GLN A 268 22.97 -7.77 12.83
CA GLN A 268 22.48 -7.25 11.55
C GLN A 268 23.62 -6.82 10.62
N THR A 269 24.62 -6.12 11.17
CA THR A 269 25.77 -5.65 10.39
C THR A 269 26.61 -6.83 9.88
N LEU A 270 26.88 -7.83 10.73
CA LEU A 270 27.53 -9.08 10.34
C LEU A 270 26.76 -9.81 9.24
N LEU A 271 25.42 -9.87 9.37
CA LEU A 271 24.56 -10.51 8.37
C LEU A 271 24.60 -9.79 7.02
N ILE A 272 24.74 -8.47 7.00
CA ILE A 272 24.90 -7.69 5.77
C ILE A 272 26.21 -8.05 5.08
N TYR A 273 27.33 -8.11 5.81
CA TYR A 273 28.62 -8.45 5.21
C TYR A 273 28.64 -9.86 4.63
N VAL A 274 28.25 -10.87 5.43
CA VAL A 274 28.17 -12.27 4.97
C VAL A 274 27.14 -12.42 3.84
N GLY A 275 25.98 -11.77 3.96
CA GLY A 275 24.91 -11.84 2.98
C GLY A 275 25.24 -11.18 1.65
N ASN A 276 25.99 -10.09 1.65
CA ASN A 276 26.42 -9.41 0.42
C ASN A 276 27.43 -10.27 -0.35
N VAL A 277 28.41 -10.86 0.34
CA VAL A 277 29.36 -11.81 -0.25
C VAL A 277 28.63 -13.05 -0.79
N ALA A 278 27.71 -13.62 -0.02
CA ALA A 278 26.98 -14.82 -0.45
C ALA A 278 26.06 -14.58 -1.65
N LYS A 279 25.58 -13.35 -1.86
CA LYS A 279 24.79 -12.98 -3.05
C LYS A 279 25.65 -12.69 -4.26
N ASN A 280 26.78 -12.01 -4.06
CA ASN A 280 27.66 -11.54 -5.13
C ASN A 280 29.13 -11.89 -4.79
N PRO A 281 29.54 -13.16 -4.93
CA PRO A 281 30.85 -13.63 -4.48
C PRO A 281 32.01 -13.08 -5.31
N ASP A 282 31.80 -12.80 -6.60
CA ASP A 282 32.84 -12.28 -7.48
C ASP A 282 33.13 -10.78 -7.25
N GLU A 283 32.21 -10.05 -6.62
CA GLU A 283 32.34 -8.60 -6.50
C GLU A 283 33.27 -8.19 -5.34
N GLU A 284 34.39 -7.57 -5.67
CA GLU A 284 35.45 -7.26 -4.70
C GLU A 284 35.05 -6.24 -3.64
N LYS A 285 34.15 -5.31 -3.98
CA LYS A 285 33.65 -4.29 -3.04
C LYS A 285 32.98 -4.89 -1.80
N PHE A 286 32.40 -6.09 -1.93
CA PHE A 286 31.77 -6.80 -0.81
C PHE A 286 32.72 -7.72 -0.06
N ARG A 287 33.86 -8.05 -0.67
CA ARG A 287 34.93 -8.85 -0.08
C ARG A 287 35.93 -8.01 0.71
N LYS A 288 35.83 -6.68 0.68
CA LYS A 288 36.70 -5.75 1.40
C LYS A 288 35.91 -4.93 2.41
N ILE A 289 36.33 -4.96 3.68
CA ILE A 289 35.74 -4.20 4.78
C ILE A 289 36.83 -3.29 5.36
N ARG A 290 36.53 -2.00 5.53
CA ARG A 290 37.46 -1.03 6.10
C ARG A 290 37.33 -0.98 7.62
N LEU A 291 38.41 -1.31 8.34
CA LEU A 291 38.45 -1.31 9.79
C LEU A 291 38.39 0.09 10.38
N SER A 292 38.91 1.11 9.68
CA SER A 292 38.86 2.50 10.14
C SER A 292 37.46 3.15 10.08
N ASN A 293 36.44 2.47 9.54
CA ASN A 293 35.10 3.03 9.44
C ASN A 293 34.46 3.09 10.85
N PRO A 294 34.06 4.26 11.35
CA PRO A 294 33.52 4.40 12.70
C PRO A 294 32.22 3.59 12.91
N LEU A 295 31.40 3.42 11.87
CA LEU A 295 30.19 2.61 11.94
C LEU A 295 30.49 1.12 12.05
N PHE A 296 31.58 0.67 11.42
CA PHE A 296 32.03 -0.72 11.55
C PHE A 296 32.61 -0.96 12.95
N LEU A 297 33.46 -0.05 13.43
CA LEU A 297 34.08 -0.14 14.75
C LEU A 297 33.02 -0.19 15.86
N ASP A 298 32.09 0.77 15.90
CA ASP A 298 31.06 0.81 16.95
C ASP A 298 30.16 -0.45 16.97
N ARG A 299 29.86 -1.00 15.79
CA ARG A 299 28.89 -2.10 15.65
C ARG A 299 29.50 -3.50 15.72
N VAL A 300 30.73 -3.69 15.27
CA VAL A 300 31.35 -5.02 15.13
C VAL A 300 32.81 -5.00 15.57
N GLY A 301 33.58 -4.00 15.13
CA GLY A 301 35.03 -3.96 15.36
C GLY A 301 35.44 -3.81 16.82
N SER A 302 34.64 -3.12 17.65
CA SER A 302 34.89 -2.95 19.09
C SER A 302 34.32 -4.07 19.94
N LEU A 303 33.56 -5.01 19.34
CA LEU A 303 32.87 -6.07 20.07
C LEU A 303 33.69 -7.34 20.06
N VAL A 304 33.87 -7.92 21.25
CA VAL A 304 34.58 -9.20 21.42
C VAL A 304 33.83 -10.30 20.68
N GLY A 305 34.54 -11.02 19.80
CA GLY A 305 33.97 -12.05 18.93
C GLY A 305 33.44 -11.54 17.58
N GLY A 306 33.35 -10.21 17.36
CA GLY A 306 32.87 -9.65 16.09
C GLY A 306 33.85 -9.87 14.93
N ILE A 307 35.12 -9.54 15.13
CA ILE A 307 36.18 -9.73 14.13
C ILE A 307 36.50 -11.21 13.95
N GLU A 308 36.61 -11.96 15.05
CA GLU A 308 36.84 -13.41 15.03
C GLU A 308 35.76 -14.15 14.22
N PHE A 309 34.50 -13.74 14.32
CA PHE A 309 33.42 -14.30 13.51
C PHE A 309 33.64 -14.07 12.00
N LEU A 310 34.13 -12.89 11.61
CA LEU A 310 34.46 -12.60 10.20
C LEU A 310 35.66 -13.42 9.73
N GLU A 311 36.66 -13.62 10.59
CA GLU A 311 37.81 -14.50 10.31
C GLU A 311 37.36 -15.96 10.10
N LEU A 312 36.42 -16.46 10.90
CA LEU A 312 35.81 -17.78 10.70
C LEU A 312 35.01 -17.89 9.38
N CYS A 313 34.48 -16.78 8.87
CA CYS A 313 33.85 -16.71 7.56
C CYS A 313 34.86 -16.64 6.39
N GLY A 314 36.16 -16.51 6.69
CA GLY A 314 37.25 -16.49 5.72
C GLY A 314 37.87 -15.10 5.47
N PHE A 315 37.42 -14.05 6.17
CA PHE A 315 38.04 -12.72 6.04
C PHE A 315 39.41 -12.70 6.72
N GLU A 316 40.40 -12.11 6.06
CA GLU A 316 41.77 -12.03 6.56
C GLU A 316 42.15 -10.58 6.80
N ARG A 317 42.88 -10.32 7.89
CA ARG A 317 43.47 -9.00 8.14
C ARG A 317 44.62 -8.79 7.17
N THR A 318 44.61 -7.67 6.45
CA THR A 318 45.74 -7.28 5.60
C THR A 318 46.89 -6.79 6.47
N GLU A 319 48.13 -6.85 5.97
CA GLU A 319 49.40 -6.56 6.69
C GLU A 319 49.48 -5.18 7.38
N GLY A 320 48.55 -4.26 7.11
CA GLY A 320 48.44 -2.97 7.79
C GLY A 320 47.29 -2.82 8.78
N GLU A 321 46.52 -3.88 9.08
CA GLU A 321 45.32 -3.86 9.94
C GLU A 321 44.25 -2.81 9.54
N GLU A 322 44.31 -2.25 8.34
CA GLU A 322 43.34 -1.25 7.88
C GLU A 322 42.09 -1.88 7.24
N PHE A 323 42.23 -3.10 6.70
CA PHE A 323 41.18 -3.78 5.96
C PHE A 323 41.09 -5.27 6.31
N LEU A 324 39.85 -5.75 6.36
CA LEU A 324 39.50 -7.17 6.28
C LEU A 324 39.18 -7.50 4.83
N TYR A 325 39.89 -8.46 4.26
CA TYR A 325 39.74 -8.88 2.87
C TYR A 325 39.43 -10.37 2.79
N LEU A 326 38.48 -10.76 1.94
CA LEU A 326 38.14 -12.15 1.66
C LEU A 326 38.67 -12.54 0.26
N PRO A 327 39.78 -13.31 0.19
CA PRO A 327 40.29 -13.81 -1.09
C PRO A 327 39.26 -14.67 -1.80
N ARG A 328 39.23 -14.62 -3.14
CA ARG A 328 38.29 -15.39 -3.96
C ARG A 328 38.41 -16.89 -3.68
N ASP A 329 39.63 -17.36 -3.48
CA ASP A 329 39.93 -18.79 -3.27
C ASP A 329 39.47 -19.31 -1.90
N LYS A 330 39.22 -18.39 -0.95
CA LYS A 330 38.76 -18.71 0.41
C LYS A 330 37.26 -18.50 0.60
N VAL A 331 36.52 -18.16 -0.46
CA VAL A 331 35.06 -18.04 -0.42
C VAL A 331 34.44 -19.43 -0.36
N ASP A 332 34.14 -19.89 0.86
CA ASP A 332 33.35 -21.11 1.06
C ASP A 332 31.87 -20.76 1.28
N MET A 333 31.07 -21.01 0.25
CA MET A 333 29.62 -20.77 0.27
C MET A 333 28.92 -21.55 1.38
N ALA A 334 29.35 -22.78 1.69
CA ALA A 334 28.72 -23.58 2.75
C ALA A 334 28.94 -22.93 4.13
N THR A 335 30.15 -22.43 4.37
CA THR A 335 30.50 -21.68 5.59
C THR A 335 29.72 -20.38 5.67
N LEU A 336 29.61 -19.60 4.59
CA LEU A 336 28.85 -18.34 4.55
C LEU A 336 27.34 -18.55 4.79
N TYR A 337 26.73 -19.57 4.19
CA TYR A 337 25.31 -19.89 4.44
C TYR A 337 25.07 -20.35 5.87
N SER A 338 26.00 -21.13 6.44
CA SER A 338 25.93 -21.57 7.83
C SER A 338 26.04 -20.37 8.79
N ALA A 339 27.03 -19.49 8.56
CA ALA A 339 27.21 -18.23 9.29
C ALA A 339 25.95 -17.35 9.23
N ALA A 340 25.38 -17.14 8.04
CA ALA A 340 24.14 -16.37 7.87
C ALA A 340 22.94 -17.02 8.58
N SER A 341 22.85 -18.34 8.59
CA SER A 341 21.82 -19.08 9.32
C SER A 341 21.96 -18.89 10.84
N HIS A 342 23.18 -19.00 11.38
CA HIS A 342 23.45 -18.77 12.79
C HIS A 342 23.11 -17.33 13.21
N LEU A 343 23.48 -16.33 12.42
CA LEU A 343 23.13 -14.93 12.66
C LEU A 343 21.62 -14.68 12.62
N LYS A 344 20.92 -15.27 11.64
CA LYS A 344 19.45 -15.19 11.57
C LYS A 344 18.79 -15.83 12.78
N ASN A 345 19.26 -17.01 13.19
CA ASN A 345 18.77 -17.69 14.38
C ASN A 345 19.04 -16.86 15.65
N ALA A 346 20.19 -16.19 15.74
CA ALA A 346 20.51 -15.30 16.86
C ALA A 346 19.60 -14.08 16.92
N LEU A 347 19.15 -13.55 15.78
CA LEU A 347 18.24 -12.42 15.69
C LEU A 347 16.77 -12.79 15.94
N THR A 348 16.37 -14.02 15.60
CA THR A 348 14.97 -14.46 15.71
C THR A 348 14.68 -15.18 17.02
N ASN A 349 15.69 -15.81 17.65
CA ASN A 349 15.53 -16.56 18.88
C ASN A 349 15.81 -15.68 20.11
N PRO A 350 14.79 -15.39 20.95
CA PRO A 350 14.96 -14.60 22.17
C PRO A 350 15.87 -15.27 23.21
N PHE A 351 16.04 -16.60 23.14
CA PHE A 351 16.84 -17.38 24.08
C PHE A 351 18.27 -17.65 23.58
N PHE A 352 18.68 -17.02 22.47
CA PHE A 352 20.00 -17.22 21.91
C PHE A 352 21.10 -16.84 22.91
N GLY A 353 21.88 -17.83 23.35
CA GLY A 353 23.00 -17.68 24.29
C GLY A 353 22.70 -17.92 25.78
N LEU A 354 21.46 -18.24 26.12
CA LEU A 354 21.06 -18.61 27.49
C LEU A 354 21.25 -20.10 27.83
N LEU A 355 21.30 -20.97 26.83
CA LEU A 355 21.46 -22.42 27.02
C LEU A 355 22.85 -22.87 26.55
N GLN A 356 23.67 -23.36 27.49
CA GLN A 356 24.79 -24.24 27.19
C GLN A 356 24.21 -25.62 26.86
N TYR A 357 24.49 -26.14 25.67
CA TYR A 357 24.32 -27.56 25.35
C TYR A 357 25.69 -28.21 25.34
#